data_AF-A0A5J9VXK9-F1
#
_entry.id   AF-A0A5J9VXK9-F1
#
_cell.length_a   1.000
_cell.length_b   1.000
_cell.length_c   1.000
_cell.angle_alpha   90.00
_cell.angle_beta   90.00
_cell.angle_gamma   90.00
#
_symmetry.space_group_name_H-M   'P 1'
#
loop_
_entity.id
_entity.type
_entity.pdbx_description
1 polymer ?
#
loop_
_entity_poly.entity_id
_entity_poly.type
_entity_poly.pdbx_seq_one_letter_code
_entity_poly.pdbx_strand_id
1 'polypeptide(L)'
;MDQKTCDAERPHVSRQERKEGCIYNFKEKEGWPYDFPRSPDFAKARERGSVEGTLWVRDRYVINKDMQPAAMAYIGLASPGQPGSWATYREQGLVWVSSCYNFWTRATSDGRFSIGKVREGMYHLYAWVPGFLGDYMYTAPLTITPGRVISIGDLLFEPPRSGPTLWEIGVPDRTVAEFYIPDPDPKYLSKLFVTKDRYRQYGLWERYVSLYPENDLVYTVGKSNYSTDWFFAHIVRKVGDKSIVPSTWQIRFHLDWVIEGGTYMLRIALAASHMSSLKVQVNERAGEAGVFTWPELLGDNNAIARHGMHGTQWNMDMVIQGGLLNKGNNTIYVTQMGALRIFVGVMYI
;
A
#
# COMPACT_ATOMS: atom_id res chain seq x y z
N MET A 1 25.55 -41.83 30.97
CA MET A 1 24.61 -42.93 31.23
C MET A 1 23.43 -42.35 31.96
N ASP A 2 22.21 -42.28 31.44
CA ASP A 2 21.66 -42.71 30.17
C ASP A 2 20.42 -41.87 29.87
N GLN A 3 20.13 -41.74 28.58
CA GLN A 3 18.91 -41.20 27.98
C GLN A 3 17.64 -41.88 28.52
N LYS A 4 16.53 -41.13 28.54
CA LYS A 4 15.27 -41.60 27.95
C LYS A 4 14.45 -40.44 27.38
N THR A 5 14.16 -40.61 26.11
CA THR A 5 13.35 -39.85 25.16
C THR A 5 11.88 -39.76 25.56
N CYS A 6 11.25 -38.60 25.30
CA CYS A 6 9.82 -38.52 25.02
C CYS A 6 9.64 -37.77 23.70
N ASP A 7 9.57 -38.55 22.61
CA ASP A 7 8.92 -38.14 21.38
C ASP A 7 7.43 -37.93 21.69
N ALA A 8 6.96 -36.71 21.52
CA ALA A 8 5.53 -36.40 21.43
C ALA A 8 5.31 -35.68 20.10
N GLU A 9 4.99 -36.47 19.08
CA GLU A 9 4.42 -36.00 17.82
C GLU A 9 3.21 -35.09 18.12
N ARG A 10 3.27 -33.83 17.69
CA ARG A 10 2.08 -32.96 17.70
C ARG A 10 1.16 -33.39 16.57
N PRO A 11 -0.14 -33.63 16.81
CA PRO A 11 -1.04 -34.08 15.76
C PRO A 11 -1.21 -33.01 14.69
N HIS A 12 -1.16 -33.44 13.44
CA HIS A 12 -1.57 -32.65 12.29
C HIS A 12 -3.05 -32.27 12.45
N VAL A 13 -3.34 -30.96 12.54
CA VAL A 13 -4.71 -30.44 12.55
C VAL A 13 -5.46 -30.94 11.32
N SER A 14 -6.54 -31.68 11.57
CA SER A 14 -7.33 -32.35 10.56
C SER A 14 -8.01 -31.32 9.62
N ARG A 15 -8.41 -31.77 8.44
CA ARG A 15 -9.17 -30.94 7.49
C ARG A 15 -10.55 -30.57 8.04
N GLN A 16 -11.05 -31.31 9.03
CA GLN A 16 -12.33 -31.11 9.68
C GLN A 16 -12.27 -30.04 10.77
N GLU A 17 -11.25 -30.05 11.62
CA GLU A 17 -11.01 -28.96 12.60
C GLU A 17 -10.76 -27.61 11.93
N ARG A 18 -10.13 -27.61 10.74
CA ARG A 18 -10.00 -26.40 9.90
C ARG A 18 -11.33 -25.91 9.35
N LYS A 19 -12.22 -26.81 8.93
CA LYS A 19 -13.57 -26.46 8.49
C LYS A 19 -14.42 -25.94 9.64
N GLU A 20 -14.36 -26.60 10.81
CA GLU A 20 -15.07 -26.19 12.02
C GLU A 20 -14.58 -24.82 12.49
N GLY A 21 -13.26 -24.58 12.56
CA GLY A 21 -12.71 -23.26 12.87
C GLY A 21 -13.12 -22.16 11.89
N CYS A 22 -13.21 -22.46 10.58
CA CYS A 22 -13.78 -21.53 9.60
C CYS A 22 -15.27 -21.26 9.87
N ILE A 23 -16.08 -22.28 10.15
CA ILE A 23 -17.52 -22.14 10.44
C ILE A 23 -17.76 -21.34 11.73
N TYR A 24 -16.98 -21.56 12.78
CA TYR A 24 -17.03 -20.77 14.01
C TYR A 24 -16.70 -19.29 13.75
N ASN A 25 -15.67 -19.00 12.95
CA ASN A 25 -15.33 -17.63 12.56
C ASN A 25 -16.42 -16.93 11.74
N PHE A 26 -17.16 -17.66 10.88
CA PHE A 26 -18.29 -17.10 10.14
C PHE A 26 -19.44 -16.72 11.09
N LYS A 27 -19.82 -17.63 12.01
CA LYS A 27 -20.87 -17.35 13.00
C LYS A 27 -20.54 -16.15 13.89
N GLU A 28 -19.29 -16.05 14.32
CA GLU A 28 -18.84 -14.92 15.14
C GLU A 28 -18.93 -13.59 14.38
N LYS A 29 -18.43 -13.55 13.13
CA LYS A 29 -18.48 -12.36 12.28
C LYS A 29 -19.92 -11.94 11.94
N GLU A 30 -20.80 -12.89 11.68
CA GLU A 30 -22.21 -12.62 11.39
C GLU A 30 -22.96 -12.09 12.62
N GLY A 31 -22.62 -12.61 13.80
CA GLY A 31 -23.22 -12.22 15.08
C GLY A 31 -22.84 -10.83 15.60
N TRP A 32 -21.81 -10.18 15.06
CA TRP A 32 -21.51 -8.78 15.39
C TRP A 32 -22.53 -7.83 14.73
N PRO A 33 -22.98 -6.73 15.34
CA PRO A 33 -22.73 -6.33 16.72
C PRO A 33 -23.46 -7.25 17.70
N TYR A 34 -22.75 -7.71 18.72
CA TYR A 34 -23.29 -8.68 19.68
C TYR A 34 -24.37 -8.09 20.58
N ASP A 35 -25.30 -8.93 21.03
CA ASP A 35 -26.37 -8.50 21.95
C ASP A 35 -25.94 -8.48 23.43
N PHE A 36 -24.90 -9.24 23.80
CA PHE A 36 -24.46 -9.37 25.20
C PHE A 36 -23.83 -8.11 25.83
N PRO A 37 -23.11 -7.21 25.11
CA PRO A 37 -22.50 -6.03 25.74
C PRO A 37 -23.58 -5.07 26.26
N ARG A 38 -23.61 -4.77 27.57
CA ARG A 38 -24.68 -3.92 28.16
C ARG A 38 -24.33 -2.43 28.22
N SER A 39 -23.11 -2.05 27.86
CA SER A 39 -22.67 -0.64 27.93
C SER A 39 -23.51 0.24 26.99
N PRO A 40 -23.96 1.44 27.43
CA PRO A 40 -24.58 2.42 26.55
C PRO A 40 -23.65 2.91 25.43
N ASP A 41 -22.33 2.76 25.58
CA ASP A 41 -21.35 3.13 24.55
C ASP A 41 -21.33 2.14 23.36
N PHE A 42 -21.91 0.96 23.54
CA PHE A 42 -21.98 -0.07 22.51
C PHE A 42 -23.29 0.01 21.73
N ALA A 43 -23.24 0.65 20.55
CA ALA A 43 -24.40 0.72 19.65
C ALA A 43 -24.83 -0.69 19.19
N LYS A 44 -26.10 -1.03 19.45
CA LYS A 44 -26.77 -2.29 19.11
C LYS A 44 -27.06 -2.42 17.63
N ALA A 45 -27.43 -3.62 17.20
CA ALA A 45 -27.80 -3.89 15.81
C ALA A 45 -28.91 -2.95 15.31
N ARG A 46 -29.93 -2.70 16.13
CA ARG A 46 -31.06 -1.81 15.80
C ARG A 46 -30.69 -0.32 15.73
N GLU A 47 -29.54 0.08 16.27
CA GLU A 47 -29.05 1.47 16.35
C GLU A 47 -28.08 1.79 15.21
N ARG A 48 -28.08 0.96 14.17
CA ARG A 48 -27.17 1.02 13.04
C ARG A 48 -27.94 1.05 11.72
N GLY A 49 -27.34 1.68 10.73
CA GLY A 49 -27.85 1.72 9.35
C GLY A 49 -26.91 1.00 8.38
N SER A 50 -27.22 1.11 7.09
CA SER A 50 -26.41 0.56 6.01
C SER A 50 -26.37 1.49 4.79
N VAL A 51 -25.35 1.34 3.96
CA VAL A 51 -25.21 2.03 2.66
C VAL A 51 -24.92 1.01 1.57
N GLU A 52 -25.53 1.18 0.41
CA GLU A 52 -25.28 0.36 -0.78
C GLU A 52 -25.19 1.20 -2.05
N GLY A 53 -24.48 0.68 -3.04
CA GLY A 53 -24.33 1.30 -4.36
C GLY A 53 -23.44 0.48 -5.27
N THR A 54 -23.06 1.08 -6.39
CA THR A 54 -22.11 0.51 -7.35
C THR A 54 -21.00 1.51 -7.62
N LEU A 55 -19.75 1.09 -7.54
CA LEU A 55 -18.61 1.90 -7.92
C LEU A 55 -18.08 1.43 -9.27
N TRP A 56 -17.80 2.40 -10.13
CA TRP A 56 -17.22 2.21 -11.44
C TRP A 56 -15.92 3.00 -11.56
N VAL A 57 -15.05 2.58 -12.47
CA VAL A 57 -13.81 3.28 -12.81
C VAL A 57 -13.81 3.66 -14.29
N ARG A 58 -13.37 4.87 -14.58
CA ARG A 58 -13.08 5.33 -15.95
C ARG A 58 -11.69 5.93 -16.00
N ASP A 59 -10.73 5.17 -16.52
CA ASP A 59 -9.40 5.69 -16.85
C ASP A 59 -9.37 6.20 -18.30
N ARG A 60 -9.20 7.52 -18.45
CA ARG A 60 -9.17 8.22 -19.73
C ARG A 60 -8.03 7.79 -20.68
N TYR A 61 -7.02 7.09 -20.18
CA TYR A 61 -5.85 6.64 -20.95
C TYR A 61 -5.78 5.12 -21.15
N VAL A 62 -6.75 4.35 -20.67
CA VAL A 62 -6.85 2.91 -20.97
C VAL A 62 -7.57 2.71 -22.31
N ILE A 63 -7.10 1.74 -23.10
CA ILE A 63 -7.69 1.37 -24.40
C ILE A 63 -9.09 0.78 -24.13
N ASN A 64 -10.11 1.30 -24.82
CA ASN A 64 -11.55 1.10 -24.56
C ASN A 64 -12.04 1.90 -23.34
N LYS A 65 -12.15 3.23 -23.53
CA LYS A 65 -12.56 4.30 -22.58
C LYS A 65 -13.92 4.10 -21.88
N ASP A 66 -14.46 2.89 -21.93
CA ASP A 66 -15.71 2.51 -21.32
C ASP A 66 -15.56 2.41 -19.81
N MET A 67 -16.66 2.70 -19.14
CA MET A 67 -16.81 2.58 -17.70
C MET A 67 -16.73 1.10 -17.31
N GLN A 68 -15.78 0.75 -16.45
CA GLN A 68 -15.57 -0.62 -15.99
C GLN A 68 -15.97 -0.75 -14.51
N PRO A 69 -16.46 -1.92 -14.07
CA PRO A 69 -16.77 -2.12 -12.66
C PRO A 69 -15.52 -1.96 -11.80
N ALA A 70 -15.64 -1.29 -10.65
CA ALA A 70 -14.56 -1.19 -9.66
C ALA A 70 -14.43 -2.50 -8.86
N ALA A 71 -14.05 -3.57 -9.54
CA ALA A 71 -13.96 -4.91 -8.97
C ALA A 71 -13.02 -4.93 -7.76
N MET A 72 -13.48 -5.54 -6.66
CA MET A 72 -12.70 -5.69 -5.41
C MET A 72 -12.24 -4.37 -4.78
N ALA A 73 -12.82 -3.23 -5.17
CA ALA A 73 -12.54 -1.94 -4.57
C ALA A 73 -12.79 -1.97 -3.06
N TYR A 74 -11.94 -1.30 -2.30
CA TYR A 74 -12.16 -1.06 -0.88
C TYR A 74 -13.01 0.18 -0.74
N ILE A 75 -14.16 0.05 -0.10
CA ILE A 75 -15.14 1.13 0.06
C ILE A 75 -15.43 1.31 1.53
N GLY A 76 -15.33 2.54 2.00
CA GLY A 76 -15.33 2.87 3.42
C GLY A 76 -16.18 4.07 3.75
N LEU A 77 -16.83 4.03 4.91
CA LEU A 77 -17.43 5.19 5.55
C LEU A 77 -16.52 5.64 6.69
N ALA A 78 -16.16 6.92 6.66
CA ALA A 78 -15.32 7.56 7.66
C ALA A 78 -15.85 8.98 7.94
N SER A 79 -15.28 9.64 8.96
CA SER A 79 -15.60 11.04 9.24
C SER A 79 -15.44 11.91 7.98
N PRO A 80 -16.33 12.90 7.78
CA PRO A 80 -16.22 13.85 6.69
C PRO A 80 -14.85 14.54 6.64
N GLY A 81 -14.34 14.77 5.42
CA GLY A 81 -13.04 15.38 5.20
C GLY A 81 -12.67 15.45 3.73
N GLN A 82 -11.37 15.49 3.44
CA GLN A 82 -10.81 15.51 2.08
C GLN A 82 -10.52 14.07 1.59
N PRO A 83 -10.33 13.82 0.29
CA PRO A 83 -9.89 12.51 -0.19
C PRO A 83 -8.67 11.98 0.58
N GLY A 84 -8.72 10.72 1.01
CA GLY A 84 -7.66 10.09 1.83
C GLY A 84 -7.71 10.39 3.34
N SER A 85 -8.53 11.34 3.80
CA SER A 85 -8.58 11.74 5.23
C SER A 85 -9.05 10.65 6.19
N TRP A 86 -9.63 9.59 5.65
CA TRP A 86 -9.98 8.37 6.39
C TRP A 86 -8.76 7.66 6.97
N ALA A 87 -7.59 7.77 6.31
CA ALA A 87 -6.35 7.14 6.74
C ALA A 87 -5.50 8.13 7.57
N THR A 88 -5.22 9.29 6.98
CA THR A 88 -4.44 10.35 7.61
C THR A 88 -4.94 11.73 7.19
N TYR A 89 -4.83 12.71 8.07
CA TYR A 89 -5.10 14.10 7.74
C TYR A 89 -3.96 15.00 8.21
N ARG A 90 -3.81 16.16 7.58
CA ARG A 90 -2.77 17.14 7.94
C ARG A 90 -3.39 18.28 8.72
N GLU A 91 -2.79 18.59 9.86
CA GLU A 91 -3.15 19.74 10.68
C GLU A 91 -1.87 20.38 11.20
N GLN A 92 -1.70 21.69 10.95
CA GLN A 92 -0.53 22.47 11.38
C GLN A 92 0.82 21.89 10.93
N GLY A 93 0.88 21.28 9.74
CA GLY A 93 2.09 20.65 9.21
C GLY A 93 2.40 19.27 9.79
N LEU A 94 1.58 18.76 10.71
CA LEU A 94 1.71 17.41 11.25
C LEU A 94 0.70 16.46 10.59
N VAL A 95 1.07 15.19 10.47
CA VAL A 95 0.22 14.12 9.95
C VAL A 95 -0.41 13.37 11.11
N TRP A 96 -1.74 13.35 11.17
CA TRP A 96 -2.53 12.64 12.18
C TRP A 96 -3.28 11.46 11.58
N VAL A 97 -3.49 10.42 12.39
CA VAL A 97 -4.32 9.26 12.01
C VAL A 97 -5.77 9.52 12.42
N SER A 98 -6.70 9.21 11.53
CA SER A 98 -8.13 9.32 11.84
C SER A 98 -8.50 8.45 13.05
N SER A 99 -9.07 9.06 14.09
CA SER A 99 -9.42 8.38 15.35
C SER A 99 -10.91 8.02 15.45
N CYS A 100 -11.69 8.29 14.40
CA CYS A 100 -13.13 8.05 14.39
C CYS A 100 -13.47 6.65 13.86
N TYR A 101 -14.74 6.25 13.99
CA TYR A 101 -15.20 4.98 13.46
C TYR A 101 -15.09 4.94 11.95
N ASN A 102 -14.48 3.86 11.46
CA ASN A 102 -14.36 3.55 10.05
C ASN A 102 -15.05 2.21 9.77
N PHE A 103 -15.88 2.15 8.72
CA PHE A 103 -16.60 0.95 8.32
C PHE A 103 -16.26 0.63 6.87
N TRP A 104 -15.65 -0.53 6.61
CA TRP A 104 -15.14 -0.88 5.30
C TRP A 104 -15.74 -2.19 4.79
N THR A 105 -15.91 -2.25 3.47
CA THR A 105 -16.29 -3.46 2.74
C THR A 105 -15.43 -3.58 1.47
N ARG A 106 -15.51 -4.73 0.80
CA ARG A 106 -15.01 -4.87 -0.57
C ARG A 106 -16.18 -4.92 -1.54
N ALA A 107 -16.04 -4.23 -2.66
CA ALA A 107 -16.95 -4.38 -3.77
C ALA A 107 -16.87 -5.80 -4.36
N THR A 108 -17.97 -6.28 -4.90
CA THR A 108 -18.02 -7.49 -5.71
C THR A 108 -17.32 -7.27 -7.06
N SER A 109 -17.18 -8.34 -7.86
CA SER A 109 -16.53 -8.25 -9.17
C SER A 109 -17.24 -7.35 -10.18
N ASP A 110 -18.51 -7.05 -9.95
CA ASP A 110 -19.34 -6.12 -10.73
C ASP A 110 -19.45 -4.72 -10.08
N GLY A 111 -18.57 -4.40 -9.13
CA GLY A 111 -18.48 -3.05 -8.54
C GLY A 111 -19.55 -2.73 -7.50
N ARG A 112 -20.52 -3.62 -7.26
CA ARG A 112 -21.54 -3.43 -6.22
C ARG A 112 -20.95 -3.56 -4.82
N PHE A 113 -21.50 -2.82 -3.87
CA PHE A 113 -21.08 -2.91 -2.48
C PHE A 113 -22.24 -2.68 -1.51
N SER A 114 -22.07 -3.21 -0.30
CA SER A 114 -22.92 -2.92 0.84
C SER A 114 -22.07 -2.81 2.09
N ILE A 115 -22.22 -1.70 2.81
CA ILE A 115 -21.62 -1.47 4.13
C ILE A 115 -22.75 -1.48 5.14
N GLY A 116 -22.90 -2.61 5.85
CA GLY A 116 -23.91 -2.77 6.89
C GLY A 116 -23.37 -2.46 8.29
N LYS A 117 -24.29 -2.41 9.26
CA LYS A 117 -23.97 -2.31 10.70
C LYS A 117 -23.18 -1.03 11.05
N VAL A 118 -23.43 0.04 10.29
CA VAL A 118 -22.78 1.35 10.45
C VAL A 118 -23.45 2.11 11.58
N ARG A 119 -22.68 2.67 12.51
CA ARG A 119 -23.23 3.48 13.62
C ARG A 119 -23.94 4.71 13.06
N GLU A 120 -25.01 5.15 13.72
CA GLU A 120 -25.64 6.43 13.43
C GLU A 120 -24.60 7.57 13.46
N GLY A 121 -24.70 8.47 12.47
CA GLY A 121 -23.77 9.59 12.33
C GLY A 121 -23.68 10.13 10.91
N MET A 122 -22.86 11.16 10.74
CA MET A 122 -22.55 11.75 9.44
C MET A 122 -21.20 11.24 8.94
N TYR A 123 -21.15 10.79 7.69
CA TYR A 123 -19.98 10.17 7.09
C TYR A 123 -19.75 10.67 5.66
N HIS A 124 -18.51 10.62 5.19
CA HIS A 124 -18.20 10.58 3.77
C HIS A 124 -17.92 9.15 3.35
N LEU A 125 -18.23 8.84 2.09
CA LEU A 125 -17.81 7.58 1.47
C LEU A 125 -16.48 7.79 0.76
N TYR A 126 -15.53 6.93 1.07
CA TYR A 126 -14.21 6.86 0.47
C TYR A 126 -14.06 5.54 -0.27
N ALA A 127 -13.25 5.53 -1.32
CA ALA A 127 -12.87 4.28 -1.95
C ALA A 127 -11.48 4.33 -2.55
N TRP A 128 -10.92 3.16 -2.78
CA TRP A 128 -9.77 2.98 -3.67
C TRP A 128 -9.90 1.64 -4.37
N VAL A 129 -9.33 1.56 -5.57
CA VAL A 129 -9.53 0.42 -6.46
C VAL A 129 -8.17 -0.20 -6.75
N PRO A 130 -7.94 -1.47 -6.40
CA PRO A 130 -6.71 -2.17 -6.78
C PRO A 130 -6.47 -2.06 -8.30
N GLY A 131 -5.24 -1.70 -8.68
CA GLY A 131 -4.89 -1.47 -10.08
C GLY A 131 -5.14 -0.04 -10.57
N PHE A 132 -5.64 0.86 -9.71
CA PHE A 132 -5.76 2.29 -10.03
C PHE A 132 -5.17 3.18 -8.93
N LEU A 133 -4.36 4.16 -9.33
CA LEU A 133 -3.81 5.17 -8.44
C LEU A 133 -4.90 6.14 -7.95
N GLY A 134 -4.71 6.67 -6.74
CA GLY A 134 -5.55 7.72 -6.15
C GLY A 134 -6.57 7.23 -5.12
N ASP A 135 -7.24 8.20 -4.49
CA ASP A 135 -8.34 8.00 -3.56
C ASP A 135 -9.61 8.63 -4.15
N TYR A 136 -10.71 7.87 -4.10
CA TYR A 136 -12.04 8.35 -4.40
C TYR A 136 -12.71 8.87 -3.11
N MET A 137 -13.51 9.92 -3.26
CA MET A 137 -14.42 10.40 -2.22
C MET A 137 -15.74 10.83 -2.85
N TYR A 138 -16.85 10.33 -2.30
CA TYR A 138 -18.17 10.85 -2.59
C TYR A 138 -18.38 12.14 -1.78
N THR A 139 -18.61 13.25 -2.48
CA THR A 139 -18.59 14.60 -1.88
C THR A 139 -19.82 14.95 -1.06
N ALA A 140 -20.94 14.27 -1.29
CA ALA A 140 -22.15 14.50 -0.51
C ALA A 140 -22.10 13.70 0.81
N PRO A 141 -22.25 14.37 1.98
CA PRO A 141 -22.26 13.67 3.25
C PRO A 141 -23.47 12.74 3.36
N LEU A 142 -23.25 11.59 3.96
CA LEU A 142 -24.25 10.56 4.21
C LEU A 142 -24.63 10.57 5.69
N THR A 143 -25.91 10.84 5.99
CA THR A 143 -26.46 10.75 7.34
C THR A 143 -27.03 9.36 7.57
N ILE A 144 -26.28 8.53 8.29
CA ILE A 144 -26.70 7.17 8.67
C ILE A 144 -27.71 7.27 9.79
N THR A 145 -28.91 6.72 9.58
CA THR A 145 -29.96 6.62 10.59
C THR A 145 -30.26 5.15 10.92
N PRO A 146 -30.59 4.83 12.18
CA PRO A 146 -30.93 3.47 12.61
C PRO A 146 -31.97 2.77 11.71
N GLY A 147 -31.72 1.52 11.34
CA GLY A 147 -32.65 0.66 10.60
C GLY A 147 -32.88 1.02 9.12
N ARG A 148 -32.27 2.10 8.61
CA ARG A 148 -32.37 2.48 7.19
C ARG A 148 -31.20 1.95 6.36
N VAL A 149 -31.52 1.63 5.10
CA VAL A 149 -30.55 1.41 4.03
C VAL A 149 -30.56 2.65 3.13
N ILE A 150 -29.40 3.25 2.91
CA ILE A 150 -29.21 4.34 1.95
C ILE A 150 -28.69 3.73 0.65
N SER A 151 -29.47 3.85 -0.42
CA SER A 151 -29.03 3.47 -1.76
C SER A 151 -28.50 4.70 -2.49
N ILE A 152 -27.21 4.72 -2.82
CA ILE A 152 -26.55 5.88 -3.45
C ILE A 152 -26.36 5.73 -4.96
N GLY A 153 -26.83 4.62 -5.55
CA GLY A 153 -26.78 4.38 -6.99
C GLY A 153 -25.37 4.17 -7.53
N ASP A 154 -25.15 4.61 -8.77
CA ASP A 154 -23.88 4.49 -9.47
C ASP A 154 -22.93 5.65 -9.14
N LEU A 155 -21.73 5.30 -8.71
CA LEU A 155 -20.62 6.20 -8.47
C LEU A 155 -19.53 5.99 -9.52
N LEU A 156 -18.88 7.08 -9.92
CA LEU A 156 -17.78 7.03 -10.88
C LEU A 156 -16.48 7.56 -10.28
N PHE A 157 -15.45 6.72 -10.28
CA PHE A 157 -14.08 7.09 -9.98
C PHE A 157 -13.29 7.34 -11.26
N GLU A 158 -12.69 8.53 -11.36
CA GLU A 158 -11.77 8.89 -12.41
C GLU A 158 -10.35 9.01 -11.83
N PRO A 159 -9.46 8.03 -12.09
CA PRO A 159 -8.10 8.06 -11.56
C PRO A 159 -7.35 9.34 -11.99
N PRO A 160 -6.56 9.96 -11.10
CA PRO A 160 -5.90 11.25 -11.34
C PRO A 160 -4.66 11.10 -12.24
N ARG A 161 -4.89 10.83 -13.52
CA ARG A 161 -3.85 10.55 -14.53
C ARG A 161 -3.37 11.82 -15.21
N SER A 162 -2.10 12.19 -15.14
CA SER A 162 -1.60 13.42 -15.80
C SER A 162 -1.39 13.28 -17.32
N GLY A 163 -1.33 12.05 -17.83
CA GLY A 163 -1.04 11.74 -19.23
C GLY A 163 -1.04 10.22 -19.48
N PRO A 164 -0.74 9.78 -20.72
CA PRO A 164 -0.41 8.40 -21.01
C PRO A 164 0.78 7.90 -20.18
N THR A 165 0.76 6.62 -19.78
CA THR A 165 1.90 6.01 -19.07
C THR A 165 3.06 5.83 -20.03
N LEU A 166 4.26 6.28 -19.65
CA LEU A 166 5.49 5.93 -20.35
C LEU A 166 6.02 4.57 -19.88
N TRP A 167 5.98 4.34 -18.57
CA TRP A 167 6.31 3.07 -17.93
C TRP A 167 5.72 3.04 -16.51
N GLU A 168 5.58 1.83 -15.96
CA GLU A 168 5.10 1.56 -14.61
C GLU A 168 5.94 0.42 -14.00
N ILE A 169 6.13 0.45 -12.69
CA ILE A 169 6.83 -0.59 -11.91
C ILE A 169 5.90 -0.93 -10.76
N GLY A 170 5.48 -2.19 -10.64
CA GLY A 170 4.49 -2.61 -9.64
C GLY A 170 3.04 -2.48 -10.11
N VAL A 171 2.11 -2.74 -9.19
CA VAL A 171 0.65 -2.68 -9.40
C VAL A 171 0.06 -1.84 -8.28
N PRO A 172 -0.73 -0.78 -8.58
CA PRO A 172 -1.30 0.10 -7.55
C PRO A 172 -2.41 -0.57 -6.71
N ASP A 173 -2.05 -1.54 -5.87
CA ASP A 173 -2.92 -2.32 -4.99
C ASP A 173 -2.68 -2.04 -3.49
N ARG A 174 -1.74 -1.12 -3.21
CA ARG A 174 -1.31 -0.66 -1.88
C ARG A 174 -0.56 -1.68 -1.04
N THR A 175 -0.03 -2.71 -1.68
CA THR A 175 0.84 -3.70 -1.04
C THR A 175 2.19 -3.76 -1.75
N VAL A 176 3.15 -4.49 -1.17
CA VAL A 176 4.41 -4.83 -1.85
C VAL A 176 4.39 -6.21 -2.50
N ALA A 177 3.23 -6.90 -2.52
CA ALA A 177 3.11 -8.35 -2.68
C ALA A 177 3.76 -8.92 -3.96
N GLU A 178 3.79 -8.10 -4.99
CA GLU A 178 4.27 -8.41 -6.32
C GLU A 178 5.78 -8.25 -6.48
N PHE A 179 6.45 -7.57 -5.55
CA PHE A 179 7.88 -7.28 -5.63
C PHE A 179 8.75 -8.44 -5.16
N TYR A 180 10.06 -8.31 -5.38
CA TYR A 180 11.02 -9.33 -5.02
C TYR A 180 11.21 -9.47 -3.51
N ILE A 181 10.65 -10.56 -2.98
CA ILE A 181 10.89 -11.05 -1.63
C ILE A 181 12.06 -12.03 -1.69
N PRO A 182 13.18 -11.76 -0.99
CA PRO A 182 14.32 -12.65 -1.01
C PRO A 182 14.04 -13.93 -0.24
N ASP A 183 14.82 -14.97 -0.51
CA ASP A 183 14.81 -16.12 0.39
C ASP A 183 15.41 -15.73 1.75
N PRO A 184 14.76 -16.16 2.85
CA PRO A 184 15.21 -15.82 4.19
C PRO A 184 16.54 -16.49 4.52
N ASP A 185 17.24 -15.96 5.51
CA ASP A 185 18.42 -16.61 6.07
C ASP A 185 18.00 -17.97 6.68
N PRO A 186 18.59 -19.10 6.24
CA PRO A 186 18.28 -20.42 6.80
C PRO A 186 18.40 -20.50 8.32
N LYS A 187 19.25 -19.67 8.95
CA LYS A 187 19.44 -19.59 10.40
C LYS A 187 18.18 -19.12 11.14
N TYR A 188 17.37 -18.28 10.50
CA TYR A 188 16.18 -17.65 11.09
C TYR A 188 14.87 -18.12 10.43
N LEU A 189 14.94 -19.16 9.59
CA LEU A 189 13.83 -19.67 8.81
C LEU A 189 12.66 -20.12 9.70
N SER A 190 11.52 -19.44 9.57
CA SER A 190 10.27 -19.89 10.16
C SER A 190 9.62 -20.94 9.25
N LYS A 191 9.68 -22.20 9.69
CA LYS A 191 9.08 -23.35 9.00
C LYS A 191 7.56 -23.22 8.80
N LEU A 192 6.88 -22.37 9.58
CA LEU A 192 5.44 -22.15 9.49
C LEU A 192 5.01 -21.39 8.23
N PHE A 193 5.88 -20.52 7.70
CA PHE A 193 5.53 -19.55 6.66
C PHE A 193 6.16 -19.82 5.29
N VAL A 194 7.09 -20.78 5.20
CA VAL A 194 7.88 -21.08 3.98
C VAL A 194 7.02 -21.24 2.73
N THR A 195 5.88 -21.93 2.84
CA THR A 195 5.00 -22.24 1.70
C THR A 195 3.71 -21.40 1.67
N LYS A 196 3.56 -20.44 2.58
CA LYS A 196 2.29 -19.72 2.77
C LYS A 196 2.43 -18.22 2.61
N ASP A 197 3.42 -17.62 3.26
CA ASP A 197 3.55 -16.17 3.37
C ASP A 197 5.03 -15.81 3.46
N ARG A 198 5.64 -15.56 2.29
CA ARG A 198 7.08 -15.30 2.17
C ARG A 198 7.49 -14.04 2.95
N TYR A 199 6.60 -13.06 3.13
CA TYR A 199 6.90 -11.84 3.89
C TYR A 199 7.09 -12.11 5.38
N ARG A 200 6.43 -13.13 5.95
CA ARG A 200 6.47 -13.43 7.40
C ARG A 200 7.76 -14.09 7.89
N GLN A 201 8.84 -13.98 7.13
CA GLN A 201 10.16 -14.45 7.53
C GLN A 201 10.96 -13.33 8.19
N TYR A 202 11.63 -13.66 9.30
CA TYR A 202 12.49 -12.70 9.98
C TYR A 202 13.77 -12.42 9.20
N GLY A 203 14.20 -11.16 9.20
CA GLY A 203 15.49 -10.75 8.62
C GLY A 203 15.49 -10.56 7.11
N LEU A 204 14.33 -10.55 6.44
CA LEU A 204 14.27 -10.36 4.98
C LEU A 204 14.93 -9.06 4.52
N TRP A 205 14.78 -7.98 5.28
CA TRP A 205 15.42 -6.69 4.98
C TRP A 205 16.95 -6.80 5.01
N GLU A 206 17.53 -7.61 5.90
CA GLU A 206 19.00 -7.78 6.00
C GLU A 206 19.60 -8.44 4.76
N ARG A 207 18.79 -9.18 4.00
CA ARG A 207 19.22 -9.83 2.75
C ARG A 207 19.63 -8.83 1.68
N TYR A 208 19.22 -7.57 1.78
CA TYR A 208 19.56 -6.54 0.80
C TYR A 208 21.09 -6.44 0.59
N VAL A 209 21.87 -6.33 1.67
CA VAL A 209 23.33 -6.21 1.57
C VAL A 209 23.98 -7.47 0.99
N SER A 210 23.42 -8.65 1.27
CA SER A 210 23.92 -9.92 0.70
C SER A 210 23.65 -10.02 -0.80
N LEU A 211 22.53 -9.47 -1.27
CA LEU A 211 22.13 -9.50 -2.68
C LEU A 211 22.75 -8.36 -3.51
N TYR A 212 23.07 -7.25 -2.85
CA TYR A 212 23.60 -6.03 -3.45
C TYR A 212 24.90 -5.61 -2.72
N PRO A 213 25.96 -6.44 -2.77
CA PRO A 213 27.17 -6.26 -1.96
C PRO A 213 28.02 -5.06 -2.37
N GLU A 214 28.07 -4.75 -3.67
CA GLU A 214 28.94 -3.71 -4.22
C GLU A 214 28.18 -2.45 -4.62
N ASN A 215 27.03 -2.62 -5.26
CA ASN A 215 26.23 -1.55 -5.83
C ASN A 215 24.77 -1.69 -5.41
N ASP A 216 24.04 -0.57 -5.36
CA ASP A 216 22.60 -0.57 -5.16
C ASP A 216 21.82 -1.12 -6.37
N LEU A 217 20.55 -1.42 -6.12
CA LEU A 217 19.59 -1.89 -7.11
C LEU A 217 19.56 -1.00 -8.36
N VAL A 218 19.67 -1.63 -9.53
CA VAL A 218 19.49 -0.99 -10.84
C VAL A 218 18.36 -1.71 -11.57
N TYR A 219 17.26 -1.00 -11.78
CA TYR A 219 16.11 -1.47 -12.55
C TYR A 219 16.12 -0.85 -13.94
N THR A 220 16.05 -1.66 -15.00
CA THR A 220 15.99 -1.17 -16.38
C THR A 220 14.61 -1.45 -16.96
N VAL A 221 13.84 -0.38 -17.20
CA VAL A 221 12.50 -0.45 -17.81
C VAL A 221 12.56 -1.20 -19.14
N GLY A 222 11.64 -2.16 -19.31
CA GLY A 222 11.58 -3.03 -20.50
C GLY A 222 12.58 -4.18 -20.51
N LYS A 223 13.45 -4.33 -19.50
CA LYS A 223 14.37 -5.47 -19.35
C LYS A 223 14.26 -6.17 -18.01
N SER A 224 14.20 -5.42 -16.93
CA SER A 224 14.03 -5.94 -15.57
C SER A 224 12.59 -6.37 -15.32
N ASN A 225 12.40 -7.30 -14.39
CA ASN A 225 11.10 -7.74 -13.90
C ASN A 225 10.93 -7.36 -12.43
N TYR A 226 9.92 -6.54 -12.10
CA TYR A 226 9.71 -6.07 -10.75
C TYR A 226 9.49 -7.20 -9.73
N SER A 227 8.99 -8.37 -10.14
CA SER A 227 8.79 -9.49 -9.23
C SER A 227 10.07 -10.20 -8.80
N THR A 228 11.18 -9.97 -9.49
CA THR A 228 12.48 -10.61 -9.21
C THR A 228 13.61 -9.61 -9.00
N ASP A 229 13.50 -8.41 -9.56
CA ASP A 229 14.59 -7.44 -9.65
C ASP A 229 14.29 -6.15 -8.87
N TRP A 230 13.06 -5.96 -8.39
CA TRP A 230 12.68 -4.84 -7.53
C TRP A 230 12.53 -5.32 -6.10
N PHE A 231 13.54 -5.06 -5.25
CA PHE A 231 13.53 -5.52 -3.87
C PHE A 231 12.35 -4.91 -3.10
N PHE A 232 11.68 -5.69 -2.24
CA PHE A 232 10.42 -5.28 -1.62
C PHE A 232 10.50 -4.04 -0.69
N ALA A 233 11.69 -3.71 -0.17
CA ALA A 233 11.89 -2.60 0.76
C ALA A 233 13.16 -1.81 0.47
N HIS A 234 13.03 -0.50 0.21
CA HIS A 234 14.15 0.40 0.03
C HIS A 234 14.61 0.93 1.38
N ILE A 235 15.69 0.34 1.85
CA ILE A 235 16.25 0.53 3.19
C ILE A 235 17.68 1.06 3.09
N VAL A 236 18.17 1.63 4.18
CA VAL A 236 19.60 1.95 4.34
C VAL A 236 20.47 0.71 4.16
N ARG A 237 21.68 0.91 3.61
CA ARG A 237 22.69 -0.14 3.49
C ARG A 237 23.46 -0.26 4.80
N LYS A 238 23.57 -1.48 5.34
CA LYS A 238 24.52 -1.79 6.40
C LYS A 238 25.92 -1.97 5.82
N VAL A 239 26.91 -1.28 6.37
CA VAL A 239 28.33 -1.38 6.00
C VAL A 239 29.13 -1.81 7.24
N GLY A 240 29.75 -2.99 7.16
CA GLY A 240 30.36 -3.65 8.32
C GLY A 240 29.35 -3.91 9.45
N ASP A 241 29.82 -4.01 10.68
CA ASP A 241 28.97 -4.42 11.81
C ASP A 241 28.15 -3.27 12.42
N LYS A 242 28.57 -2.02 12.23
CA LYS A 242 28.05 -0.88 13.01
C LYS A 242 27.58 0.33 12.21
N SER A 243 27.90 0.41 10.91
CA SER A 243 27.54 1.59 10.13
C SER A 243 26.37 1.32 9.19
N ILE A 244 25.52 2.33 9.03
CA ILE A 244 24.43 2.36 8.05
C ILE A 244 24.62 3.60 7.19
N VAL A 245 24.46 3.45 5.89
CA VAL A 245 24.61 4.52 4.90
C VAL A 245 23.37 4.57 4.01
N PRO A 246 23.07 5.74 3.42
CA PRO A 246 22.05 5.86 2.38
C PRO A 246 22.24 4.83 1.26
N SER A 247 21.13 4.37 0.69
CA SER A 247 21.10 3.57 -0.53
C SER A 247 20.46 4.38 -1.65
N THR A 248 20.91 4.18 -2.89
CA THR A 248 20.40 4.87 -4.07
C THR A 248 20.07 3.90 -5.18
N TRP A 249 18.79 3.68 -5.41
CA TRP A 249 18.30 2.85 -6.52
C TRP A 249 18.29 3.64 -7.82
N GLN A 250 18.56 2.96 -8.93
CA GLN A 250 18.53 3.55 -10.27
C GLN A 250 17.38 2.95 -11.08
N ILE A 251 16.54 3.79 -11.65
CA ILE A 251 15.55 3.41 -12.66
C ILE A 251 16.04 3.93 -13.99
N ARG A 252 16.49 3.03 -14.87
CA ARG A 252 16.99 3.34 -16.21
C ARG A 252 15.87 3.12 -17.23
N PHE A 253 15.68 4.06 -18.13
CA PHE A 253 14.64 3.98 -19.15
C PHE A 253 15.06 4.70 -20.43
N HIS A 254 14.41 4.34 -21.54
CA HIS A 254 14.64 4.93 -22.85
C HIS A 254 13.44 5.76 -23.28
N LEU A 255 13.68 6.92 -23.88
CA LEU A 255 12.66 7.74 -24.53
C LEU A 255 13.02 7.97 -26.00
N ASP A 256 12.19 7.51 -26.92
CA ASP A 256 12.41 7.72 -28.37
C ASP A 256 12.38 9.20 -28.77
N TRP A 257 11.64 10.01 -28.01
CA TRP A 257 11.54 11.45 -28.17
C TRP A 257 11.20 12.13 -26.84
N VAL A 258 11.52 13.42 -26.74
CA VAL A 258 11.19 14.30 -25.62
C VAL A 258 10.63 15.60 -26.18
N ILE A 259 9.53 16.10 -25.63
CA ILE A 259 9.07 17.47 -25.89
C ILE A 259 9.74 18.36 -24.86
N GLU A 260 10.72 19.16 -25.30
CA GLU A 260 11.55 19.98 -24.43
C GLU A 260 10.74 20.94 -23.54
N GLY A 261 9.75 21.63 -24.12
CA GLY A 261 8.80 22.48 -23.38
C GLY A 261 7.63 21.73 -22.73
N GLY A 262 7.67 20.39 -22.76
CA GLY A 262 6.63 19.54 -22.22
C GLY A 262 6.78 19.31 -20.72
N THR A 263 5.73 18.78 -20.11
CA THR A 263 5.72 18.42 -18.70
C THR A 263 5.45 16.94 -18.53
N TYR A 264 6.28 16.28 -17.74
CA TYR A 264 6.20 14.87 -17.40
C TYR A 264 5.89 14.72 -15.91
N MET A 265 5.25 13.63 -15.52
CA MET A 265 4.90 13.35 -14.13
C MET A 265 5.54 12.02 -13.69
N LEU A 266 6.40 12.09 -12.68
CA LEU A 266 6.80 10.91 -11.91
C LEU A 266 5.94 10.83 -10.66
N ARG A 267 5.24 9.72 -10.48
CA ARG A 267 4.48 9.43 -9.27
C ARG A 267 5.14 8.28 -8.53
N ILE A 268 5.43 8.48 -7.26
CA ILE A 268 5.90 7.44 -6.34
C ILE A 268 4.81 7.21 -5.31
N ALA A 269 4.29 5.98 -5.29
CA ALA A 269 3.33 5.54 -4.29
C ALA A 269 4.02 4.54 -3.35
N LEU A 270 3.75 4.64 -2.05
CA LEU A 270 4.35 3.81 -1.01
C LEU A 270 3.26 3.03 -0.27
N ALA A 271 3.46 1.72 -0.13
CA ALA A 271 2.62 0.83 0.66
C ALA A 271 2.89 1.07 2.16
N ALA A 272 4.13 1.41 2.50
CA ALA A 272 4.56 1.70 3.87
C ALA A 272 5.83 2.57 3.87
N SER A 273 6.13 3.17 5.02
CA SER A 273 7.24 4.11 5.21
C SER A 273 7.53 4.29 6.69
N HIS A 274 8.81 4.19 7.08
CA HIS A 274 9.23 4.31 8.46
C HIS A 274 10.37 5.31 8.58
N MET A 275 10.09 6.49 9.16
CA MET A 275 11.07 7.51 9.54
C MET A 275 12.06 7.85 8.40
N SER A 276 11.61 7.78 7.16
CA SER A 276 12.46 7.86 5.97
C SER A 276 12.22 9.15 5.20
N SER A 277 13.26 9.64 4.54
CA SER A 277 13.14 10.70 3.54
C SER A 277 13.70 10.18 2.21
N LEU A 278 13.00 10.51 1.13
CA LEU A 278 13.40 10.18 -0.24
C LEU A 278 13.91 11.45 -0.92
N LYS A 279 15.04 11.30 -1.60
CA LYS A 279 15.54 12.24 -2.61
C LYS A 279 15.44 11.57 -3.97
N VAL A 280 14.89 12.27 -4.94
CA VAL A 280 14.83 11.84 -6.34
C VAL A 280 15.66 12.79 -7.17
N GLN A 281 16.50 12.25 -8.06
CA GLN A 281 17.29 13.02 -9.00
C GLN A 281 17.07 12.50 -10.42
N VAL A 282 16.68 13.39 -11.33
CA VAL A 282 16.47 13.10 -12.75
C VAL A 282 17.76 13.36 -13.50
N ASN A 283 18.46 12.33 -13.98
CA ASN A 283 19.75 12.43 -14.67
C ASN A 283 20.86 13.16 -13.84
N GLU A 284 22.10 12.71 -13.92
CA GLU A 284 23.20 13.32 -13.12
C GLU A 284 23.47 14.78 -13.52
N ARG A 285 23.23 15.14 -14.79
CA ARG A 285 23.53 16.46 -15.36
C ARG A 285 22.44 17.52 -15.15
N ALA A 286 21.29 17.17 -14.57
CA ALA A 286 20.17 18.10 -14.40
C ALA A 286 20.37 19.15 -13.28
N GLY A 287 21.44 19.05 -12.50
CA GLY A 287 21.71 19.96 -11.38
C GLY A 287 20.60 19.96 -10.33
N GLU A 288 20.52 21.03 -9.52
CA GLU A 288 19.51 21.17 -8.46
C GLU A 288 18.07 21.18 -8.99
N ALA A 289 17.86 21.66 -10.22
CA ALA A 289 16.54 21.73 -10.86
C ALA A 289 15.92 20.34 -11.13
N GLY A 290 16.74 19.28 -11.20
CA GLY A 290 16.29 17.90 -11.33
C GLY A 290 16.19 17.15 -10.00
N VAL A 291 16.33 17.83 -8.86
CA VAL A 291 16.31 17.20 -7.53
C VAL A 291 15.01 17.51 -6.81
N PHE A 292 14.33 16.45 -6.37
CA PHE A 292 13.14 16.50 -5.55
C PHE A 292 13.45 15.87 -4.20
N THR A 293 13.25 16.60 -3.12
CA THR A 293 13.46 16.10 -1.76
C THR A 293 12.18 16.24 -0.98
N TRP A 294 11.82 15.20 -0.23
CA TRP A 294 10.73 15.32 0.73
C TRP A 294 11.29 15.79 2.08
N PRO A 295 10.95 17.01 2.55
CA PRO A 295 11.57 17.60 3.72
C PRO A 295 11.12 16.93 5.03
N GLU A 296 9.92 16.37 5.05
CA GLU A 296 9.36 15.67 6.21
C GLU A 296 9.72 14.18 6.19
N LEU A 297 9.97 13.61 7.38
CA LEU A 297 10.07 12.17 7.52
C LEU A 297 8.72 11.51 7.21
N LEU A 298 8.75 10.59 6.27
CA LEU A 298 7.59 9.83 5.83
C LEU A 298 7.34 8.68 6.81
N GLY A 299 6.19 8.73 7.47
CA GLY A 299 5.60 7.63 8.22
C GLY A 299 6.29 7.24 9.53
N ASP A 300 5.51 6.56 10.36
CA ASP A 300 5.93 5.94 11.62
C ASP A 300 5.36 4.51 11.73
N ASN A 301 5.25 3.81 10.59
CA ASN A 301 4.78 2.42 10.58
C ASN A 301 5.93 1.45 10.78
N ASN A 302 5.64 0.27 11.32
CA ASN A 302 6.64 -0.76 11.58
C ASN A 302 6.52 -1.94 10.61
N ALA A 303 6.03 -1.72 9.39
CA ALA A 303 5.76 -2.80 8.43
C ALA A 303 7.03 -3.61 8.12
N ILE A 304 8.15 -2.94 7.83
CA ILE A 304 9.45 -3.59 7.57
C ILE A 304 9.89 -4.45 8.78
N ALA A 305 9.90 -3.87 9.98
CA ALA A 305 10.35 -4.54 11.20
C ALA A 305 9.42 -5.66 11.69
N ARG A 306 8.13 -5.61 11.31
CA ARG A 306 7.09 -6.55 11.74
C ARG A 306 6.58 -7.46 10.63
N HIS A 307 7.30 -7.52 9.52
CA HIS A 307 7.01 -8.41 8.40
C HIS A 307 5.62 -8.16 7.78
N GLY A 308 5.20 -6.90 7.79
CA GLY A 308 4.02 -6.43 7.10
C GLY A 308 4.32 -6.16 5.63
N MET A 309 3.30 -6.28 4.80
CA MET A 309 3.36 -5.99 3.36
C MET A 309 2.66 -4.68 2.98
N HIS A 310 2.15 -3.95 3.96
CA HIS A 310 1.54 -2.63 3.81
C HIS A 310 1.48 -1.93 5.17
N GLY A 311 1.24 -0.63 5.14
CA GLY A 311 1.11 0.26 6.29
C GLY A 311 0.27 1.48 5.90
N THR A 312 0.65 2.65 6.42
CA THR A 312 0.08 3.92 5.97
C THR A 312 0.59 4.23 4.58
N GLN A 313 -0.33 4.49 3.66
CA GLN A 313 -0.05 4.79 2.26
C GLN A 313 0.46 6.22 2.08
N TRP A 314 1.39 6.43 1.14
CA TRP A 314 1.90 7.76 0.77
C TRP A 314 1.94 7.91 -0.75
N ASN A 315 1.63 9.11 -1.25
CA ASN A 315 1.77 9.46 -2.66
C ASN A 315 2.63 10.71 -2.79
N MET A 316 3.51 10.70 -3.78
CA MET A 316 4.39 11.81 -4.11
C MET A 316 4.34 12.03 -5.62
N ASP A 317 4.02 13.26 -6.02
CA ASP A 317 3.95 13.68 -7.42
C ASP A 317 5.09 14.65 -7.71
N MET A 318 5.86 14.37 -8.75
CA MET A 318 7.02 15.16 -9.15
C MET A 318 6.85 15.57 -10.60
N VAL A 319 6.73 16.88 -10.80
CA VAL A 319 6.62 17.49 -12.12
C VAL A 319 8.03 17.63 -12.71
N ILE A 320 8.32 16.86 -13.76
CA ILE A 320 9.61 16.85 -14.45
C ILE A 320 9.46 17.66 -15.75
N GLN A 321 10.27 18.72 -15.88
CA GLN A 321 10.32 19.50 -17.12
C GLN A 321 11.03 18.70 -18.22
N GLY A 322 10.50 18.78 -19.45
CA GLY A 322 11.03 18.04 -20.60
C GLY A 322 12.52 18.29 -20.85
N GLY A 323 12.99 19.53 -20.66
CA GLY A 323 14.41 19.90 -20.77
C GLY A 323 15.36 19.19 -19.79
N LEU A 324 14.85 18.49 -18.77
CA LEU A 324 15.65 17.67 -17.86
C LEU A 324 15.83 16.21 -18.36
N LEU A 325 15.08 15.82 -19.40
CA LEU A 325 15.10 14.50 -20.00
C LEU A 325 15.89 14.53 -21.33
N ASN A 326 16.55 13.42 -21.61
CA ASN A 326 17.26 13.21 -22.87
C ASN A 326 16.40 12.39 -23.83
N LYS A 327 16.46 12.70 -25.13
CA LYS A 327 16.16 11.69 -26.14
C LYS A 327 17.18 10.55 -25.99
N GLY A 328 16.70 9.33 -25.82
CA GLY A 328 17.51 8.16 -25.54
C GLY A 328 17.48 7.77 -24.07
N ASN A 329 18.65 7.44 -23.50
CA ASN A 329 18.74 6.87 -22.16
C ASN A 329 18.64 7.95 -21.08
N ASN A 330 17.84 7.64 -20.06
CA ASN A 330 17.63 8.45 -18.87
C ASN A 330 17.75 7.57 -17.63
N THR A 331 18.06 8.20 -16.51
CA THR A 331 18.11 7.54 -15.19
C THR A 331 17.40 8.41 -14.15
N ILE A 332 16.46 7.82 -13.41
CA ILE A 332 15.99 8.36 -12.14
C ILE A 332 16.79 7.72 -11.03
N TYR A 333 17.42 8.53 -10.19
CA TYR A 333 18.07 8.08 -8.96
C TYR A 333 17.11 8.33 -7.80
N VAL A 334 16.81 7.30 -7.04
CA VAL A 334 15.97 7.41 -5.83
C VAL A 334 16.86 7.05 -4.66
N THR A 335 17.13 8.01 -3.78
CA THR A 335 17.96 7.84 -2.60
C THR A 335 17.09 7.79 -1.36
N GLN A 336 17.21 6.71 -0.59
CA GLN A 336 16.74 6.68 0.79
C GLN A 336 17.82 7.35 1.65
N MET A 337 17.53 8.53 2.19
CA MET A 337 18.54 9.38 2.85
C MET A 337 18.73 9.09 4.36
N GLY A 338 17.76 8.44 4.99
CA GLY A 338 17.64 8.40 6.46
C GLY A 338 18.46 7.29 7.11
N ALA A 339 19.70 7.57 7.52
CA ALA A 339 20.59 6.64 8.24
C ALA A 339 20.42 6.65 9.77
N LEU A 340 19.18 6.62 10.28
CA LEU A 340 18.93 6.66 11.73
C LEU A 340 18.94 5.27 12.38
N ARG A 341 18.31 4.26 11.75
CA ARG A 341 18.23 2.87 12.24
C ARG A 341 18.07 1.90 11.06
N ILE A 342 18.29 0.61 11.31
CA ILE A 342 18.24 -0.47 10.29
C ILE A 342 16.86 -0.69 9.64
N PHE A 343 15.78 -0.22 10.27
CA PHE A 343 14.41 -0.37 9.78
C PHE A 343 13.90 0.86 9.05
N VAL A 344 14.74 1.88 8.90
CA VAL A 344 14.37 3.13 8.25
C VAL A 344 14.38 2.89 6.73
N GLY A 345 13.22 3.09 6.12
CA GLY A 345 13.02 2.75 4.72
C GLY A 345 11.57 2.87 4.28
N VAL A 346 11.38 2.63 2.98
CA VAL A 346 10.08 2.69 2.32
C VAL A 346 9.78 1.37 1.63
N MET A 347 8.49 1.14 1.41
CA MET A 347 7.94 0.04 0.65
C MET A 347 7.13 0.63 -0.50
N TYR A 348 7.48 0.33 -1.73
CA TYR A 348 6.80 0.86 -2.92
C TYR A 348 5.47 0.14 -3.17
N ILE A 349 4.68 0.67 -4.10
CA ILE A 349 3.51 0.04 -4.72
C ILE A 349 3.78 -0.02 -6.21
#